data_AF-A0A968XM13-F1
#
_entry.id   AF-A0A968XM13-F1
#
_cell.length_a   1.000
_cell.length_b   1.000
_cell.length_c   1.000
_cell.angle_alpha   90.00
_cell.angle_beta   90.00
_cell.angle_gamma   90.00
#
_symmetry.space_group_name_H-M   'P 1'
#
loop_
_entity.id
_entity.type
_entity.pdbx_description
1 polymer ?
#
loop_
_entity_poly.entity_id
_entity_poly.type
_entity_poly.pdbx_seq_one_letter_code
_entity_poly.pdbx_strand_id
1 'polypeptide(L)'
;NFRLPGYWTVDLGLSKSFIMPWNEGHKLQFRWEVFNVANFQAFNNGGESRSTYGLPQDPELSVAPSDFGKIYTSTQGSPRSMQFGLRFSF
;
A
#
# COMPACT_ATOMS: atom_id res chain seq x y z
N ASN A 1 -16.35 -15.86 -11.23
CA ASN A 1 -15.57 -15.50 -10.02
C ASN A 1 -14.58 -14.44 -10.46
N PHE A 2 -14.76 -13.20 -10.01
CA PHE A 2 -13.88 -12.07 -10.36
C PHE A 2 -12.61 -12.17 -9.52
N ARG A 3 -11.44 -12.06 -10.15
CA ARG A 3 -10.14 -12.16 -9.48
C ARG A 3 -9.54 -10.77 -9.37
N LEU A 4 -8.99 -10.46 -8.19
CA LEU A 4 -8.24 -9.23 -7.98
C LEU A 4 -7.01 -9.19 -8.91
N PRO A 5 -6.60 -8.00 -9.38
CA PRO A 5 -5.28 -7.82 -9.96
C PRO A 5 -4.19 -8.29 -8.98
N GLY A 6 -3.11 -8.84 -9.52
CA GLY A 6 -1.99 -9.31 -8.71
C GLY A 6 -1.42 -8.19 -7.83
N TYR A 7 -1.20 -8.50 -6.56
CA TYR A 7 -0.62 -7.60 -5.58
C TYR A 7 0.74 -8.10 -5.12
N TRP A 8 1.70 -7.18 -5.08
CA TRP A 8 3.03 -7.44 -4.54
C TRP A 8 3.54 -6.17 -3.87
N THR A 9 4.37 -6.34 -2.84
CA THR A 9 5.10 -5.26 -2.19
C THR A 9 6.55 -5.68 -2.02
N VAL A 10 7.45 -4.70 -2.02
CA VAL A 10 8.86 -4.88 -1.71
C VAL A 10 9.22 -3.84 -0.66
N ASP A 11 9.83 -4.28 0.42
CA ASP A 11 10.27 -3.42 1.52
C ASP A 11 11.79 -3.35 1.55
N LEU A 12 12.33 -2.19 1.93
CA LEU A 12 13.77 -1.93 1.95
C LEU A 12 14.20 -1.40 3.31
N GLY A 13 15.31 -1.93 3.82
CA GLY A 13 15.98 -1.43 5.02
C GLY A 13 17.45 -1.12 4.74
N LEU A 14 17.91 0.07 5.15
CA LEU A 14 19.30 0.48 5.13
C LEU A 14 19.72 0.88 6.55
N SER A 15 20.84 0.35 7.03
CA SER A 15 21.42 0.77 8.30
C SER A 15 22.93 0.96 8.20
N LYS A 16 23.44 2.00 8.85
CA LYS A 16 24.89 2.26 8.94
C LYS A 16 25.26 2.78 10.32
N SER A 17 26.34 2.22 10.86
CA SER A 17 26.95 2.71 12.10
C SER A 17 28.23 3.47 11.77
N PHE A 18 28.34 4.69 12.28
CA PHE A 18 29.50 5.55 12.16
C PHE A 18 30.21 5.60 13.51
N ILE A 19 31.51 5.32 13.52
CA ILE A 19 32.38 5.59 14.68
C ILE A 19 32.71 7.09 14.62
N MET A 20 32.45 7.80 15.71
CA MET A 20 32.63 9.25 15.72
C MET A 20 34.13 9.60 15.82
N PRO A 21 34.60 10.62 15.10
CA PRO A 21 36.04 10.93 15.01
C PRO A 21 36.66 11.49 16.29
N TRP A 22 35.84 11.83 17.29
CA TRP A 22 36.31 12.52 18.51
C TRP A 22 36.47 11.59 19.72
N ASN A 23 35.94 10.36 19.68
CA ASN A 23 36.06 9.37 20.76
C ASN A 23 35.71 7.96 20.25
N GLU A 24 36.49 6.95 20.63
CA GLU A 24 36.29 5.53 20.22
C GLU A 24 35.01 4.89 20.81
N GLY A 25 34.53 5.42 21.95
CA GLY A 25 33.26 4.99 22.56
C GLY A 25 32.01 5.49 21.83
N HIS A 26 32.14 6.61 21.11
CA HIS A 26 30.99 7.28 20.49
C HIS A 26 30.62 6.64 19.15
N LYS A 27 29.38 6.16 19.04
CA LYS A 27 28.83 5.59 17.79
C LYS A 27 27.49 6.24 17.46
N LEU A 28 27.32 6.59 16.19
CA LEU A 28 26.07 7.06 15.62
C LEU A 28 25.52 6.01 14.65
N GLN A 29 24.34 5.49 14.93
CA GLN A 29 23.65 4.54 14.04
C GLN A 29 22.51 5.26 13.33
N PHE A 30 22.51 5.14 12.01
CA PHE A 30 21.41 5.56 11.15
C PHE A 30 20.66 4.33 10.63
N ARG A 31 19.34 4.38 10.66
CA ARG A 31 18.44 3.39 10.09
C ARG A 31 17.42 4.10 9.21
N TRP A 32 17.18 3.56 8.03
CA TRP A 32 16.16 4.00 7.09
C TRP A 32 15.38 2.78 6.63
N GLU A 33 14.07 2.83 6.77
CA GLU A 33 13.18 1.78 6.29
C GLU A 33 12.15 2.39 5.35
N VAL A 34 11.87 1.68 4.26
CA VAL A 34 10.90 2.03 3.24
C VAL A 34 9.95 0.85 3.06
N PHE A 35 8.69 1.05 3.37
CA PHE A 35 7.62 0.11 3.07
C PHE A 35 7.03 0.44 1.70
N ASN A 36 6.78 -0.56 0.87
CA ASN A 36 6.36 -0.39 -0.52
C ASN A 36 7.36 0.49 -1.33
N VAL A 37 8.62 0.05 -1.41
CA VAL A 37 9.70 0.76 -2.12
C VAL A 37 9.40 0.96 -3.59
N ALA A 38 8.59 0.09 -4.22
CA ALA A 38 8.16 0.27 -5.61
C ALA A 38 6.99 1.26 -5.77
N ASN A 39 6.34 1.67 -4.66
CA ASN A 39 5.07 2.41 -4.65
C ASN A 39 4.02 1.77 -5.56
N PHE A 40 3.97 0.44 -5.59
CA PHE A 40 2.99 -0.30 -6.37
C PHE A 40 1.62 -0.20 -5.70
N GLN A 41 0.60 0.13 -6.49
CA GLN A 41 -0.77 0.33 -6.02
C GLN A 41 -1.74 -0.39 -6.97
N ALA A 42 -2.13 -1.62 -6.61
CA ALA A 42 -3.11 -2.38 -7.37
C ALA A 42 -4.53 -1.91 -7.04
N PHE A 43 -5.47 -2.06 -7.99
CA PHE A 43 -6.88 -1.78 -7.73
C PHE A 43 -7.49 -2.82 -6.79
N ASN A 44 -8.23 -2.38 -5.78
CA ASN A 44 -8.95 -3.23 -4.86
C ASN A 44 -10.38 -3.45 -5.33
N ASN A 45 -10.81 -4.71 -5.31
CA ASN A 45 -12.16 -5.10 -5.61
C ASN A 45 -13.01 -5.00 -4.34
N GLY A 46 -13.86 -3.97 -4.29
CA GLY A 46 -14.75 -3.73 -3.15
C GLY A 46 -16.19 -3.41 -3.56
N GLY A 47 -16.53 -3.54 -4.84
CA GLY A 47 -17.80 -3.12 -5.41
C GLY A 47 -18.65 -4.25 -6.00
N GLU A 48 -18.37 -5.52 -5.71
CA GLU A 48 -19.12 -6.63 -6.31
C GLU A 48 -20.58 -6.67 -5.82
N SER A 49 -21.51 -6.31 -6.71
CA SER A 49 -22.95 -6.29 -6.45
C SER A 49 -23.72 -6.48 -7.75
N ARG A 50 -25.00 -6.84 -7.67
CA ARG A 50 -25.89 -6.95 -8.84
C ARG A 50 -25.86 -5.68 -9.70
N SER A 51 -25.81 -4.51 -9.05
CA SER A 51 -25.75 -3.20 -9.73
C SER A 51 -24.46 -3.01 -10.56
N THR A 52 -23.31 -3.50 -10.08
CA THR A 52 -22.03 -3.38 -10.81
C THR A 52 -21.93 -4.33 -11.99
N TYR A 53 -22.71 -5.41 -11.98
CA TYR A 53 -22.96 -6.28 -13.14
C TYR A 53 -24.06 -5.79 -14.08
N GLY A 54 -24.64 -4.60 -13.83
CA GLY A 54 -25.72 -4.05 -14.65
C GLY A 54 -27.07 -4.77 -14.46
N LEU A 55 -27.21 -5.57 -13.41
CA LEU A 55 -28.46 -6.22 -13.06
C LEU A 55 -29.27 -5.31 -12.12
N PRO A 56 -30.52 -4.94 -12.49
CA PRO A 56 -31.36 -4.12 -11.63
C PRO A 56 -31.70 -4.84 -10.33
N GLN A 57 -31.76 -4.08 -9.24
CA GLN A 57 -32.16 -4.62 -7.93
C GLN A 57 -33.60 -5.16 -8.00
N ASP A 58 -34.48 -4.37 -8.62
CA ASP A 58 -35.86 -4.71 -8.92
C ASP A 58 -36.00 -4.99 -10.43
N PRO A 59 -36.31 -6.23 -10.84
CA PRO A 59 -36.47 -6.59 -12.24
C PRO A 59 -37.71 -5.97 -12.91
N GLU A 60 -38.67 -5.45 -12.13
CA GLU A 60 -39.97 -4.96 -12.62
C GLU A 60 -39.93 -3.46 -12.96
N LEU A 61 -39.01 -2.70 -12.35
CA LEU A 61 -38.89 -1.25 -12.54
C LEU A 61 -38.22 -0.84 -13.87
N SER A 62 -37.61 -1.77 -14.62
CA SER A 62 -36.96 -1.51 -15.93
C SER A 62 -35.94 -0.35 -15.94
N VAL A 63 -35.35 -0.02 -14.78
CA VAL A 63 -34.30 1.00 -14.65
C VAL A 63 -32.94 0.34 -14.61
N ALA A 64 -32.03 0.75 -15.49
CA ALA A 64 -30.65 0.26 -15.48
C ALA A 64 -29.88 0.81 -14.25
N PRO A 65 -29.08 -0.02 -13.55
CA PRO A 65 -28.20 0.45 -12.48
C PRO A 65 -27.17 1.47 -12.97
N SER A 66 -26.91 2.51 -12.16
CA SER A 66 -25.92 3.56 -12.45
C SER A 66 -24.46 3.16 -12.12
N ASP A 67 -24.25 1.97 -11.59
CA ASP A 67 -22.97 1.49 -11.08
C ASP A 67 -22.30 0.44 -11.98
N PHE A 68 -22.80 0.22 -13.18
CA PHE A 68 -22.19 -0.71 -14.13
C PHE A 68 -20.68 -0.42 -14.30
N GLY A 69 -19.86 -1.45 -14.08
CA GLY A 69 -18.41 -1.35 -14.20
C GLY A 69 -17.68 -0.70 -13.01
N LYS A 70 -18.37 -0.21 -11.98
CA LYS A 70 -17.77 0.35 -10.75
C LYS A 70 -17.30 -0.74 -9.78
N ILE A 71 -16.46 -1.64 -10.26
CA ILE A 71 -15.99 -2.83 -9.51
C ILE A 71 -14.85 -2.46 -8.55
N TYR A 72 -14.00 -1.51 -8.95
CA TYR A 72 -12.89 -1.03 -8.14
C TYR A 72 -13.28 0.23 -7.36
N THR A 73 -13.21 0.16 -6.03
CA THR A 73 -13.66 1.24 -5.13
C THR A 73 -12.50 1.85 -4.33
N SER A 74 -11.34 1.21 -4.33
CA SER A 74 -10.15 1.64 -3.58
C SER A 74 -8.87 1.04 -4.18
N THR A 75 -7.71 1.39 -3.63
CA THR A 75 -6.41 0.76 -3.89
C THR A 75 -6.09 -0.29 -2.84
N GLN A 76 -5.36 -1.33 -3.23
CA GLN A 76 -4.87 -2.37 -2.33
C GLN A 76 -3.61 -1.92 -1.59
N GLY A 77 -3.53 -2.26 -0.32
CA GLY A 77 -2.36 -2.03 0.52
C GLY A 77 -2.16 -0.57 0.93
N SER A 78 -0.96 -0.26 1.42
CA SER A 78 -0.59 1.09 1.86
C SER A 78 0.33 1.79 0.84
N PRO A 79 0.21 3.12 0.70
CA PRO A 79 1.19 3.92 -0.04
C PRO A 79 2.60 3.75 0.53
N ARG A 80 3.61 4.11 -0.26
CA ARG A 80 5.00 4.11 0.21
C ARG A 80 5.14 4.94 1.49
N SER A 81 5.67 4.32 2.54
CA SER A 81 5.96 4.97 3.82
C SER A 81 7.44 4.84 4.16
N MET A 82 8.04 5.89 4.70
CA MET A 82 9.45 5.92 5.08
C MET A 82 9.61 6.30 6.54
N GLN A 83 10.46 5.57 7.24
CA GLN A 83 10.84 5.89 8.62
C GLN A 83 12.35 5.96 8.76
N PHE A 84 12.79 6.92 9.57
CA PHE A 84 14.20 7.20 9.82
C PHE A 84 14.44 7.11 11.32
N GLY A 85 15.52 6.42 11.70
CA GLY A 85 15.96 6.25 13.07
C GLY A 85 17.41 6.69 13.23
N LEU A 86 17.67 7.45 14.29
CA LEU A 86 19.01 7.80 14.72
C LEU A 86 19.21 7.33 16.15
N ARG A 87 20.31 6.62 16.40
CA ARG A 87 20.73 6.20 17.74
C ARG A 87 22.15 6.65 17.99
N PHE A 88 22.34 7.41 19.05
CA PHE A 88 23.67 7.75 19.56
C PHE A 88 23.99 6.87 20.78
N SER A 89 25.20 6.33 20.84
CA SER A 89 25.74 5.60 21.99
C SER A 89 27.13 6.13 22.34
N PHE A 90 27.45 6.15 23.62
CA PHE A 90 28.71 6.64 24.18
C PHE A 90 29.43 5.55 24.97
#